data_AF-A0A3A0AS77-F1
#
_entry.id   AF-A0A3A0AS77-F1
#
_cell.length_a   1.000
_cell.length_b   1.000
_cell.length_c   1.000
_cell.angle_alpha   90.00
_cell.angle_beta   90.00
_cell.angle_gamma   90.00
#
_symmetry.space_group_name_H-M   'P 1'
#
loop_
_entity.id
_entity.type
_entity.pdbx_description
1 polymer ?
#
loop_
_entity_poly.entity_id
_entity_poly.type
_entity_poly.pdbx_seq_one_letter_code
_entity_poly.pdbx_strand_id
1 'polypeptide(L)'
;MIFSGSIVSLPYRYCAFLMGLRGMTANPSENQELTLDQLFPAGGKTLLTGTGKQFIERIGLEAVREVVLAVMLGENVRTHTEPLTRRRITQISGALVAMFANGWLYTENFTEELSKLALQQLTTRKRRGADKTSTWLANWAIGLTGKSDQNVVGKRSSRILDYIADFEQAIERAAEQCRADIGDIRMTLGYVEDLQGRKIELNWKDIARLTTAIGSATLTIRGSEKSMYGKLFERLILGSFLTILGFQRVDPTTNTRTRNVFWLSDSSDLRESDATLLLRPGKLARFDMGFIGPGNSEISKDKLSRFARKIETAGSSHSSVTFVVVDRLPSTLTTQQAAEQIGAEIIQMSMQYWPRELAQKLGARLGLQHELQKMRDEQMHAYLQTKLSDIPIQDFLTGVSIAQLQEEPGNYVTGKSSG
;
A
#
# COMPACT_ATOMS: atom_id res chain seq x y z
N MET A 1 33.12 -1.75 -21.99
CA MET A 1 31.86 -1.98 -22.72
C MET A 1 30.74 -1.45 -21.83
N ILE A 2 30.30 -0.22 -22.08
CA ILE A 2 29.34 0.51 -21.22
C ILE A 2 27.96 0.25 -21.82
N PHE A 3 27.07 -0.41 -21.06
CA PHE A 3 25.69 -0.62 -21.46
C PHE A 3 24.88 0.65 -21.22
N SER A 4 24.61 1.39 -22.29
CA SER A 4 23.58 2.43 -22.34
C SER A 4 22.22 1.78 -22.56
N GLY A 5 21.51 1.48 -21.48
CA GLY A 5 20.10 1.12 -21.52
C GLY A 5 19.25 2.38 -21.55
N SER A 6 18.79 2.76 -22.75
CA SER A 6 17.88 3.88 -22.97
C SER A 6 16.58 3.70 -22.19
N ILE A 7 16.40 4.49 -21.12
CA ILE A 7 15.09 4.71 -20.51
C ILE A 7 14.25 5.43 -21.55
N VAL A 8 13.20 4.76 -22.02
CA VAL A 8 12.21 5.28 -22.97
C VAL A 8 11.78 6.68 -22.54
N SER A 9 12.16 7.67 -23.34
CA SER A 9 11.69 9.03 -23.25
C SER A 9 10.19 9.05 -23.53
N LEU A 10 9.37 9.17 -22.49
CA LEU A 10 7.98 9.58 -22.63
C LEU A 10 7.96 11.09 -22.88
N PRO A 11 7.62 11.55 -24.10
CA PRO A 11 7.82 12.94 -24.50
C PRO A 11 6.77 13.84 -23.84
N TYR A 12 7.19 14.97 -23.26
CA TYR A 12 6.56 16.30 -23.10
C TYR A 12 5.04 16.47 -22.80
N ARG A 13 4.21 15.44 -22.82
CA ARG A 13 2.76 15.47 -22.61
C ARG A 13 2.36 15.43 -21.13
N TYR A 14 3.28 15.06 -20.24
CA TYR A 14 3.00 15.01 -18.79
C TYR A 14 2.94 16.39 -18.13
N CYS A 15 3.70 17.39 -18.62
CA CYS A 15 3.60 18.78 -18.13
C CYS A 15 2.25 19.41 -18.48
N ALA A 16 1.72 19.16 -19.68
CA ALA A 16 0.39 19.63 -20.07
C ALA A 16 -0.75 18.94 -19.29
N PHE A 17 -0.55 17.71 -18.83
CA PHE A 17 -1.53 16.95 -18.04
C PHE A 17 -1.61 17.37 -16.57
N LEU A 18 -0.50 17.87 -15.99
CA LEU A 18 -0.51 18.51 -14.67
C LEU A 18 -1.17 19.89 -14.69
N MET A 19 -1.15 20.56 -15.84
CA MET A 19 -1.76 21.88 -16.07
C MET A 19 -3.21 21.79 -16.58
N GLY A 20 -3.99 20.80 -16.14
CA GLY A 20 -5.40 20.65 -16.50
C GLY A 20 -6.28 21.81 -16.00
N LEU A 21 -6.16 22.97 -16.65
CA LEU A 21 -6.90 24.21 -16.37
C LEU A 21 -7.52 24.81 -17.66
N ARG A 22 -7.69 24.02 -18.73
CA ARG A 22 -8.48 24.47 -19.89
C ARG A 22 -10.00 24.43 -19.68
N GLY A 23 -10.46 24.19 -18.45
CA GLY A 23 -11.89 24.04 -18.12
C GLY A 23 -12.44 25.02 -17.09
N MET A 24 -11.64 25.91 -16.48
CA MET A 24 -12.17 27.00 -15.65
C MET A 24 -12.51 28.22 -16.51
N THR A 25 -13.25 28.00 -17.60
CA THR A 25 -13.96 29.06 -18.32
C THR A 25 -15.43 28.98 -17.94
N ALA A 26 -15.76 29.48 -16.77
CA ALA A 26 -17.07 30.00 -16.40
C ALA A 26 -16.91 30.63 -15.03
N ASN A 27 -17.39 31.87 -14.87
CA ASN A 27 -17.62 32.49 -13.56
C ASN A 27 -18.19 31.43 -12.61
N PRO A 28 -17.50 31.03 -11.53
CA PRO A 28 -18.17 30.32 -10.47
C PRO A 28 -19.25 31.28 -9.96
N SER A 29 -20.50 30.84 -10.03
CA SER A 29 -21.61 31.53 -9.39
C SER A 29 -21.18 31.99 -7.99
N GLU A 30 -21.34 33.29 -7.70
CA GLU A 30 -21.16 33.86 -6.37
C GLU A 30 -21.85 32.93 -5.34
N ASN A 31 -21.08 32.40 -4.37
CA ASN A 31 -21.45 31.45 -3.30
C ASN A 31 -21.09 29.95 -3.43
N GLN A 32 -20.11 29.54 -4.25
CA GLN A 32 -19.52 28.20 -4.08
C GLN A 32 -18.14 28.27 -3.42
N GLU A 33 -18.06 27.98 -2.11
CA GLU A 33 -16.79 27.87 -1.37
C GLU A 33 -15.89 26.81 -2.02
N LEU A 34 -14.68 27.20 -2.43
CA LEU A 34 -13.67 26.32 -3.02
C LEU A 34 -13.22 25.26 -2.00
N THR A 35 -13.23 23.99 -2.40
CA THR A 35 -12.76 22.87 -1.58
C THR A 35 -11.31 22.52 -1.89
N LEU A 36 -10.60 21.89 -0.94
CA LEU A 36 -9.22 21.43 -1.16
C LEU A 36 -9.12 20.43 -2.32
N ASP A 37 -10.17 19.63 -2.51
CA ASP A 37 -10.25 18.72 -3.65
C ASP A 37 -10.28 19.48 -5.00
N GLN A 38 -10.98 20.61 -5.09
CA GLN A 38 -11.01 21.42 -6.32
C GLN A 38 -9.66 22.11 -6.60
N LEU A 39 -8.92 22.46 -5.56
CA LEU A 39 -7.58 23.06 -5.69
C LEU A 39 -6.51 22.02 -6.10
N PHE A 40 -6.73 20.73 -5.82
CA PHE A 40 -5.75 19.67 -6.06
C PHE A 40 -5.78 19.18 -7.54
N PRO A 41 -4.64 19.12 -8.24
CA PRO A 41 -4.61 18.75 -9.66
C PRO A 41 -5.14 17.34 -9.96
N ALA A 42 -5.87 17.17 -11.07
CA ALA A 42 -6.45 15.90 -11.49
C ALA A 42 -5.39 14.78 -11.68
N GLY A 43 -4.21 15.13 -12.19
CA GLY A 43 -3.08 14.19 -12.30
C GLY A 43 -2.64 13.66 -10.92
N GLY A 44 -2.65 14.52 -9.90
CA GLY A 44 -2.42 14.12 -8.51
C GLY A 44 -3.51 13.19 -7.98
N LYS A 45 -4.79 13.47 -8.25
CA LYS A 45 -5.91 12.63 -7.80
C LYS A 45 -5.80 11.20 -8.32
N THR A 46 -5.38 11.05 -9.58
CA THR A 46 -5.13 9.74 -10.20
C THR A 46 -4.00 8.96 -9.52
N LEU A 47 -3.08 9.64 -8.83
CA LEU A 47 -2.05 8.98 -8.03
C LEU A 47 -2.57 8.58 -6.64
N LEU A 48 -3.68 9.16 -6.17
CA LEU A 48 -4.33 8.79 -4.90
C LEU A 48 -5.35 7.66 -5.09
N THR A 49 -5.93 7.54 -6.29
CA THR A 49 -6.90 6.50 -6.68
C THR A 49 -6.24 5.48 -7.61
N GLY A 50 -6.19 4.19 -7.22
CA GLY A 50 -5.47 3.17 -8.01
C GLY A 50 -5.70 1.73 -7.56
N THR A 51 -6.33 0.87 -8.37
CA THR A 51 -6.49 -0.59 -8.14
C THR A 51 -5.17 -1.33 -8.31
N GLY A 52 -5.06 -2.54 -7.75
CA GLY A 52 -3.90 -3.41 -8.01
C GLY A 52 -3.69 -3.64 -9.51
N LYS A 53 -4.77 -3.71 -10.28
CA LYS A 53 -4.75 -3.77 -11.75
C LYS A 53 -4.19 -2.48 -12.38
N GLN A 54 -4.65 -1.30 -11.92
CA GLN A 54 -4.11 -0.02 -12.38
C GLN A 54 -2.64 0.18 -12.01
N PHE A 55 -2.18 -0.42 -10.92
CA PHE A 55 -0.76 -0.48 -10.58
C PHE A 55 0.03 -1.31 -11.61
N ILE A 56 -0.44 -2.51 -11.96
CA ILE A 56 0.17 -3.34 -13.02
C ILE A 56 0.17 -2.59 -14.35
N GLU A 57 -0.93 -1.95 -14.73
CA GLU A 57 -1.02 -1.17 -15.98
C GLU A 57 0.00 -0.02 -16.03
N ARG A 58 0.32 0.61 -14.89
CA ARG A 58 1.29 1.70 -14.81
C ARG A 58 2.74 1.24 -14.89
N ILE A 59 3.04 0.07 -14.33
CA ILE A 59 4.42 -0.44 -14.23
C ILE A 59 4.78 -1.38 -15.37
N GLY A 60 3.78 -2.03 -15.96
CA GLY A 60 3.94 -3.03 -16.99
C GLY A 60 3.99 -4.44 -16.42
N LEU A 61 3.45 -5.38 -17.18
CA LEU A 61 3.36 -6.79 -16.80
C LEU A 61 4.74 -7.43 -16.60
N GLU A 62 5.69 -7.09 -17.47
CA GLU A 62 7.06 -7.63 -17.41
C GLU A 62 7.80 -7.20 -16.15
N ALA A 63 7.71 -5.92 -15.77
CA ALA A 63 8.29 -5.45 -14.52
C ALA A 63 7.66 -6.15 -13.30
N VAL A 64 6.36 -6.45 -13.33
CA VAL A 64 5.72 -7.25 -12.27
C VAL A 64 6.27 -8.68 -12.21
N ARG A 65 6.46 -9.32 -13.37
CA ARG A 65 7.06 -10.66 -13.47
C ARG A 65 8.50 -10.66 -12.95
N GLU A 66 9.29 -9.64 -13.25
CA GLU A 66 10.64 -9.46 -12.74
C GLU A 66 10.65 -9.37 -11.21
N VAL A 67 9.74 -8.60 -10.60
CA VAL A 67 9.64 -8.54 -9.12
C VAL A 67 9.28 -9.91 -8.55
N VAL A 68 8.33 -10.63 -9.15
CA VAL A 68 7.93 -11.96 -8.68
C VAL A 68 9.09 -12.96 -8.79
N LEU A 69 9.81 -12.95 -9.92
CA LEU A 69 11.01 -13.75 -10.12
C LEU A 69 12.08 -13.42 -9.07
N ALA A 70 12.39 -12.13 -8.88
CA ALA A 70 13.38 -11.67 -7.91
C ALA A 70 13.04 -12.17 -6.49
N VAL A 71 11.77 -12.07 -6.07
CA VAL A 71 11.36 -12.59 -4.76
C VAL A 71 11.45 -14.11 -4.70
N MET A 72 11.12 -14.84 -5.76
CA MET A 72 11.31 -16.31 -5.81
C MET A 72 12.79 -16.72 -5.73
N LEU A 73 13.71 -15.84 -6.16
CA LEU A 73 15.16 -16.03 -6.03
C LEU A 73 15.71 -15.58 -4.67
N GLY A 74 14.85 -15.02 -3.82
CA GLY A 74 15.14 -14.62 -2.45
C GLY A 74 15.52 -13.16 -2.27
N GLU A 75 15.28 -12.31 -3.27
CA GLU A 75 15.42 -10.88 -3.14
C GLU A 75 14.26 -10.24 -2.35
N ASN A 76 14.54 -9.08 -1.75
CA ASN A 76 13.52 -8.34 -1.04
C ASN A 76 12.60 -7.58 -2.02
N VAL A 77 11.28 -7.77 -1.89
CA VAL A 77 10.26 -7.05 -2.68
C VAL A 77 10.40 -5.52 -2.58
N ARG A 78 10.96 -5.00 -1.47
CA ARG A 78 11.17 -3.56 -1.27
C ARG A 78 12.24 -2.97 -2.17
N THR A 79 13.24 -3.75 -2.56
CA THR A 79 14.28 -3.31 -3.50
C THR A 79 13.65 -2.85 -4.81
N HIS A 80 12.60 -3.55 -5.25
CA HIS A 80 11.91 -3.27 -6.51
C HIS A 80 10.76 -2.26 -6.37
N THR A 81 10.16 -2.14 -5.18
CA THR A 81 9.00 -1.26 -4.95
C THR A 81 9.34 0.13 -4.41
N GLU A 82 10.49 0.31 -3.73
CA GLU A 82 10.89 1.62 -3.18
C GLU A 82 11.07 2.73 -4.25
N PRO A 83 11.66 2.47 -5.44
CA PRO A 83 11.72 3.48 -6.49
C PRO A 83 10.34 3.97 -6.95
N LEU A 84 9.37 3.06 -7.00
CA LEU A 84 7.98 3.36 -7.37
C LEU A 84 7.30 4.23 -6.29
N THR A 85 7.47 3.85 -5.03
CA THR A 85 7.03 4.62 -3.87
C THR A 85 7.58 6.04 -3.90
N ARG A 86 8.89 6.19 -4.11
CA ARG A 86 9.56 7.50 -4.18
C ARG A 86 9.01 8.35 -5.30
N ARG A 87 8.88 7.79 -6.50
CA ARG A 87 8.31 8.50 -7.65
C ARG A 87 6.90 9.02 -7.34
N ARG A 88 6.05 8.18 -6.75
CA ARG A 88 4.67 8.57 -6.40
C ARG A 88 4.64 9.66 -5.33
N ILE A 89 5.47 9.55 -4.28
CA ILE A 89 5.61 10.59 -3.25
C ILE A 89 6.01 11.92 -3.89
N THR A 90 7.06 11.94 -4.71
CA THR A 90 7.51 13.16 -5.40
C THR A 90 6.41 13.81 -6.23
N GLN A 91 5.66 13.02 -6.99
CA GLN A 91 4.55 13.53 -7.80
C GLN A 91 3.40 14.08 -6.95
N ILE A 92 3.05 13.42 -5.84
CA ILE A 92 2.04 13.90 -4.90
C ILE A 92 2.50 15.17 -4.19
N SER A 93 3.78 15.25 -3.80
CA SER A 93 4.37 16.47 -3.24
C SER A 93 4.25 17.63 -4.23
N GLY A 94 4.57 17.41 -5.51
CA GLY A 94 4.37 18.42 -6.56
C GLY A 94 2.90 18.85 -6.71
N ALA A 95 1.97 17.89 -6.62
CA ALA A 95 0.54 18.19 -6.66
C ALA A 95 0.07 18.99 -5.42
N LEU A 96 0.67 18.76 -4.25
CA LEU A 96 0.41 19.58 -3.05
C LEU A 96 0.94 21.00 -3.21
N VAL A 97 2.14 21.18 -3.76
CA VAL A 97 2.67 22.52 -4.07
C VAL A 97 1.69 23.27 -5.00
N ALA A 98 1.19 22.60 -6.04
CA ALA A 98 0.20 23.18 -6.95
C ALA A 98 -1.14 23.48 -6.26
N MET A 99 -1.61 22.62 -5.35
CA MET A 99 -2.83 22.86 -4.58
C MET A 99 -2.72 24.10 -3.69
N PHE A 100 -1.60 24.26 -2.99
CA PHE A 100 -1.34 25.41 -2.16
C PHE A 100 -1.20 26.69 -3.00
N ALA A 101 -0.48 26.62 -4.13
CA ALA A 101 -0.39 27.71 -5.11
C ALA A 101 -1.78 28.17 -5.58
N ASN A 102 -2.65 27.24 -5.96
CA ASN A 102 -4.03 27.54 -6.35
C ASN A 102 -4.82 28.15 -5.19
N GLY A 103 -4.63 27.65 -3.97
CA GLY A 103 -5.27 28.20 -2.77
C GLY A 103 -4.92 29.67 -2.56
N TRP A 104 -3.63 30.01 -2.59
CA TRP A 104 -3.16 31.41 -2.47
C TRP A 104 -3.60 32.30 -3.63
N LEU A 105 -3.83 31.76 -4.83
CA LEU A 105 -4.36 32.53 -5.97
C LEU A 105 -5.86 32.83 -5.86
N TYR A 106 -6.65 31.84 -5.46
CA TYR A 106 -8.10 31.87 -5.63
C TYR A 106 -8.87 32.01 -4.32
N THR A 107 -8.19 31.92 -3.17
CA THR A 107 -8.79 32.07 -1.85
C THR A 107 -8.09 33.19 -1.09
N GLU A 108 -8.85 34.23 -0.75
CA GLU A 108 -8.34 35.31 0.12
C GLU A 108 -7.96 34.74 1.49
N ASN A 109 -6.83 35.20 2.03
CA ASN A 109 -6.29 34.74 3.31
C ASN A 109 -6.18 33.21 3.43
N PHE A 110 -5.88 32.52 2.32
CA PHE A 110 -5.80 31.06 2.26
C PHE A 110 -5.03 30.43 3.42
N THR A 111 -3.91 31.04 3.81
CA THR A 111 -3.08 30.56 4.93
C THR A 111 -3.83 30.50 6.25
N GLU A 112 -4.71 31.45 6.54
CA GLU A 112 -5.51 31.46 7.77
C GLU A 112 -6.78 30.60 7.63
N GLU A 113 -7.35 30.51 6.43
CA GLU A 113 -8.57 29.74 6.17
C GLU A 113 -8.32 28.25 5.94
N LEU A 114 -7.08 27.81 5.69
CA LEU A 114 -6.75 26.44 5.29
C LEU A 114 -7.31 25.37 6.24
N SER A 115 -7.16 25.55 7.55
CA SER A 115 -7.63 24.58 8.53
C SER A 115 -9.14 24.54 8.66
N LYS A 116 -9.82 25.67 8.41
CA LYS A 116 -11.28 25.73 8.32
C LYS A 116 -11.79 25.05 7.05
N LEU A 117 -11.14 25.24 5.90
CA LEU A 117 -11.46 24.53 4.67
C LEU A 117 -11.32 23.01 4.84
N ALA A 118 -10.24 22.57 5.50
CA ALA A 118 -10.03 21.17 5.86
C ALA A 118 -11.14 20.63 6.76
N LEU A 119 -11.50 21.38 7.81
CA LEU A 119 -12.57 21.00 8.73
C LEU A 119 -13.94 20.92 8.06
N GLN A 120 -14.30 21.90 7.22
CA GLN A 120 -15.53 21.89 6.43
C GLN A 120 -15.59 20.65 5.53
N GLN A 121 -14.46 20.31 4.87
CA GLN A 121 -14.36 19.12 4.03
C GLN A 121 -14.53 17.82 4.82
N LEU A 122 -13.94 17.71 6.02
CA LEU A 122 -14.08 16.54 6.90
C LEU A 122 -15.50 16.38 7.48
N THR A 123 -16.14 17.49 7.86
CA THR A 123 -17.46 17.49 8.51
C THR A 123 -18.60 17.27 7.52
N THR A 124 -18.54 17.90 6.34
CA THR A 124 -19.57 17.78 5.29
C THR A 124 -19.66 16.35 4.76
N ARG A 125 -18.54 15.60 4.74
CA ARG A 125 -18.46 14.27 4.12
C ARG A 125 -18.78 13.10 5.05
N LYS A 126 -18.71 13.27 6.38
CA LYS A 126 -19.25 12.27 7.34
C LYS A 126 -20.74 11.96 7.10
N ARG A 127 -21.46 12.82 6.36
CA ARG A 127 -22.89 12.68 6.03
C ARG A 127 -23.20 12.03 4.66
N ARG A 128 -22.24 11.87 3.74
CA ARG A 128 -22.52 11.47 2.32
C ARG A 128 -21.74 10.25 1.81
N GLY A 129 -20.97 9.57 2.65
CA GLY A 129 -20.03 8.52 2.22
C GLY A 129 -18.73 9.16 1.69
N ALA A 130 -17.61 8.87 2.35
CA ALA A 130 -16.37 9.60 2.11
C ALA A 130 -15.58 9.04 0.92
N ASP A 131 -15.32 9.86 -0.10
CA ASP A 131 -14.19 9.64 -0.99
C ASP A 131 -12.88 9.80 -0.20
N LYS A 132 -12.13 8.69 -0.11
CA LYS A 132 -10.89 8.54 0.64
C LYS A 132 -9.84 9.60 0.26
N THR A 133 -9.80 9.97 -1.01
CA THR A 133 -8.83 10.93 -1.56
C THR A 133 -9.00 12.29 -0.92
N SER A 134 -10.23 12.78 -0.88
CA SER A 134 -10.52 14.08 -0.30
C SER A 134 -10.35 14.09 1.23
N THR A 135 -10.62 12.98 1.92
CA THR A 135 -10.31 12.87 3.36
C THR A 135 -8.81 12.97 3.61
N TRP A 136 -8.00 12.33 2.77
CA TRP A 136 -6.55 12.46 2.86
C TRP A 136 -6.08 13.90 2.68
N LEU A 137 -6.56 14.61 1.65
CA LEU A 137 -6.19 16.01 1.41
C LEU A 137 -6.50 16.90 2.61
N ALA A 138 -7.70 16.76 3.19
CA ALA A 138 -8.10 17.54 4.36
C ALA A 138 -7.26 17.20 5.59
N ASN A 139 -7.00 15.91 5.85
CA ASN A 139 -6.12 15.51 6.95
C ASN A 139 -4.69 16.05 6.77
N TRP A 140 -4.13 15.99 5.56
CA TRP A 140 -2.78 16.47 5.31
C TRP A 140 -2.66 17.99 5.51
N ALA A 141 -3.67 18.76 5.11
CA ALA A 141 -3.70 20.21 5.31
C ALA A 141 -3.60 20.64 6.79
N ILE A 142 -4.05 19.77 7.71
CA ILE A 142 -3.96 19.98 9.16
C ILE A 142 -2.93 19.07 9.82
N GLY A 143 -1.95 18.55 9.07
CA GLY A 143 -0.86 17.75 9.64
C GLY A 143 -1.23 16.34 10.10
N LEU A 144 -2.43 15.85 9.81
CA LEU A 144 -2.87 14.50 10.16
C LEU A 144 -2.64 13.47 9.04
N THR A 145 -2.49 12.22 9.47
CA THR A 145 -2.57 11.00 8.66
C THR A 145 -3.84 10.24 9.05
N GLY A 146 -4.24 9.23 8.26
CA GLY A 146 -5.39 8.39 8.63
C GLY A 146 -5.26 7.70 10.01
N LYS A 147 -4.03 7.39 10.45
CA LYS A 147 -3.77 6.80 11.78
C LYS A 147 -3.81 7.83 12.89
N SER A 148 -3.23 9.01 12.67
CA SER A 148 -3.24 10.06 13.69
C SER A 148 -4.64 10.66 13.87
N ASP A 149 -5.46 10.75 12.83
CA ASP A 149 -6.88 11.12 12.97
C ASP A 149 -7.62 10.16 13.94
N GLN A 150 -7.42 8.86 13.78
CA GLN A 150 -8.03 7.86 14.67
C GLN A 150 -7.50 7.94 16.12
N ASN A 151 -6.20 8.15 16.29
CA ASN A 151 -5.54 8.11 17.60
C ASN A 151 -5.64 9.43 18.38
N VAL A 152 -5.59 10.56 17.68
CA VAL A 152 -5.54 11.90 18.28
C VAL A 152 -6.94 12.51 18.39
N VAL A 153 -7.70 12.51 17.29
CA VAL A 153 -9.03 13.13 17.24
C VAL A 153 -10.09 12.16 17.75
N GLY A 154 -10.00 10.89 17.36
CA GLY A 154 -10.97 9.85 17.72
C GLY A 154 -12.37 10.13 17.15
N LYS A 155 -13.40 9.42 17.63
CA LYS A 155 -14.77 9.49 17.08
C LYS A 155 -15.56 10.76 17.46
N ARG A 156 -15.06 11.61 18.37
CA ARG A 156 -15.81 12.78 18.89
C ARG A 156 -15.47 14.05 18.12
N SER A 157 -16.48 14.67 17.51
CA SER A 157 -16.34 15.86 16.68
C SER A 157 -15.87 17.13 17.42
N SER A 158 -15.87 17.18 18.75
CA SER A 158 -15.35 18.33 19.50
C SER A 158 -13.83 18.36 19.56
N ARG A 159 -13.17 17.19 19.57
CA ARG A 159 -11.71 17.07 19.69
C ARG A 159 -10.94 17.57 18.48
N ILE A 160 -11.58 17.62 17.29
CA ILE A 160 -10.93 18.13 16.09
C ILE A 160 -10.74 19.65 16.16
N LEU A 161 -11.65 20.37 16.84
CA LEU A 161 -11.54 21.82 17.01
C LEU A 161 -10.39 22.16 17.95
N ASP A 162 -10.32 21.47 19.09
CA ASP A 162 -9.21 21.60 20.04
C ASP A 162 -7.87 21.28 19.36
N TYR A 163 -7.82 20.18 18.60
CA TYR A 163 -6.64 19.81 17.83
C TYR A 163 -6.24 20.88 16.81
N ILE A 164 -7.18 21.45 16.06
CA ILE A 164 -6.88 22.50 15.09
C ILE A 164 -6.30 23.73 15.79
N ALA A 165 -6.87 24.14 16.93
CA ALA A 165 -6.33 25.28 17.69
C ALA A 165 -4.89 25.03 18.15
N ASP A 166 -4.61 23.85 18.70
CA ASP A 166 -3.26 23.45 19.11
C ASP A 166 -2.30 23.37 17.91
N PHE A 167 -2.77 22.85 16.78
CA PHE A 167 -2.01 22.74 15.53
C PHE A 167 -1.63 24.12 15.00
N GLU A 168 -2.58 25.07 14.94
CA GLU A 168 -2.31 26.44 14.51
C GLU A 168 -1.28 27.13 15.40
N GLN A 169 -1.42 26.99 16.72
CA GLN A 169 -0.47 27.56 17.66
C GLN A 169 0.93 26.93 17.49
N ALA A 170 1.01 25.62 17.24
CA ALA A 170 2.27 24.94 17.00
C ALA A 170 2.95 25.43 15.71
N ILE A 171 2.19 25.64 14.63
CA ILE A 171 2.70 26.17 13.36
C ILE A 171 3.20 27.61 13.53
N GLU A 172 2.44 28.47 14.21
CA GLU A 172 2.85 29.86 14.45
C GLU A 172 4.16 29.93 15.25
N ARG A 173 4.24 29.21 16.37
CA ARG A 173 5.45 29.13 17.19
C ARG A 173 6.64 28.57 16.41
N ALA A 174 6.41 27.54 15.59
CA ALA A 174 7.47 26.97 14.76
C ALA A 174 7.97 27.98 13.72
N ALA A 175 7.08 28.76 13.11
CA ALA A 175 7.43 29.80 12.14
C ALA A 175 8.21 30.95 12.79
N GLU A 176 7.78 31.41 13.97
CA GLU A 176 8.49 32.42 14.76
C GLU A 176 9.89 31.93 15.16
N GLN A 177 10.00 30.70 15.63
CA GLN A 177 11.28 30.09 16.00
C GLN A 177 12.20 29.94 14.79
N CYS A 178 11.70 29.48 13.64
CA CYS A 178 12.50 29.41 12.41
C CYS A 178 12.99 30.80 11.97
N ARG A 179 12.16 31.84 12.10
CA ARG A 179 12.57 33.21 11.83
C ARG A 179 13.68 33.67 12.79
N ALA A 180 13.57 33.35 14.07
CA ALA A 180 14.57 33.71 15.08
C ALA A 180 15.92 32.98 14.85
N ASP A 181 15.87 31.69 14.51
CA ASP A 181 17.07 30.84 14.41
C ASP A 181 17.78 30.95 13.04
N ILE A 182 17.00 31.08 11.96
CA ILE A 182 17.48 30.97 10.57
C ILE A 182 17.37 32.31 9.81
N GLY A 183 16.60 33.27 10.32
CA GLY A 183 16.32 34.55 9.67
C GLY A 183 15.05 34.56 8.82
N ASP A 184 14.70 35.71 8.22
CA ASP A 184 13.48 35.87 7.41
C ASP A 184 13.65 35.29 5.99
N ILE A 185 13.54 33.97 5.86
CA ILE A 185 13.54 33.30 4.55
C ILE A 185 12.17 33.48 3.89
N ARG A 186 12.20 33.88 2.62
CA ARG A 186 11.03 33.96 1.76
C ARG A 186 11.20 33.11 0.52
N MET A 187 10.12 32.46 0.09
CA MET A 187 10.13 31.62 -1.11
C MET A 187 9.10 32.14 -2.10
N THR A 188 9.50 32.37 -3.35
CA THR A 188 8.57 32.78 -4.41
C THR A 188 8.22 31.59 -5.30
N LEU A 189 6.92 31.34 -5.50
CA LEU A 189 6.45 30.34 -6.47
C LEU A 189 6.33 31.00 -7.86
N GLY A 190 7.40 30.89 -8.65
CA GLY A 190 7.63 31.69 -9.86
C GLY A 190 6.75 31.41 -11.09
N TYR A 191 5.80 30.47 -11.03
CA TYR A 191 4.87 30.14 -12.13
C TYR A 191 3.42 30.48 -11.79
N VAL A 192 3.20 31.12 -10.64
CA VAL A 192 1.89 31.46 -10.13
C VAL A 192 1.75 32.97 -10.24
N GLU A 193 1.63 33.42 -11.48
CA GLU A 193 1.19 34.78 -11.78
C GLU A 193 -0.33 34.80 -11.65
N ASP A 194 -0.86 35.68 -10.81
CA ASP A 194 -2.28 35.97 -10.87
C ASP A 194 -2.64 36.69 -12.18
N LEU A 195 -3.91 37.01 -12.39
CA LEU A 195 -4.36 37.75 -13.57
C LEU A 195 -3.68 39.12 -13.74
N GLN A 196 -2.94 39.61 -12.73
CA GLN A 196 -2.19 40.86 -12.71
C GLN A 196 -0.66 40.65 -12.71
N GLY A 197 -0.15 39.43 -12.89
CA GLY A 197 1.29 39.14 -12.91
C GLY A 197 1.96 39.08 -11.53
N ARG A 198 1.19 39.07 -10.43
CA ARG A 198 1.75 38.99 -9.07
C ARG A 198 2.25 37.59 -8.77
N LYS A 199 3.46 37.50 -8.23
CA LYS A 199 4.03 36.24 -7.73
C LYS A 199 3.63 36.04 -6.28
N ILE A 200 3.32 34.80 -5.91
CA ILE A 200 3.08 34.45 -4.51
C ILE A 200 4.43 34.35 -3.79
N GLU A 201 4.60 35.17 -2.76
CA GLU A 201 5.70 35.10 -1.79
C GLU A 201 5.22 34.38 -0.53
N LEU A 202 5.98 33.38 -0.10
CA LEU A 202 5.69 32.54 1.04
C LEU A 202 6.61 32.91 2.19
N ASN A 203 6.02 33.12 3.36
CA ASN A 203 6.75 33.31 4.61
C ASN A 203 6.92 31.98 5.36
N TRP A 204 7.53 32.01 6.55
CA TRP A 204 7.74 30.82 7.36
C TRP A 204 6.47 30.05 7.72
N LYS A 205 5.34 30.72 7.97
CA LYS A 205 4.06 30.06 8.28
C LYS A 205 3.54 29.28 7.07
N ASP A 206 3.64 29.87 5.89
CA ASP A 206 3.26 29.23 4.62
C ASP A 206 4.14 28.01 4.33
N ILE A 207 5.46 28.16 4.48
CA ILE A 207 6.45 27.09 4.30
C ILE A 207 6.18 25.95 5.31
N ALA A 208 5.96 26.29 6.58
CA ALA A 208 5.68 25.31 7.63
C ALA A 208 4.40 24.50 7.34
N ARG A 209 3.31 25.16 6.92
CA ARG A 209 2.07 24.48 6.52
C ARG A 209 2.29 23.54 5.33
N LEU A 210 2.92 24.02 4.25
CA LEU A 210 3.16 23.24 3.05
C LEU A 210 4.02 22.00 3.34
N THR A 211 5.14 22.18 4.04
CA THR A 211 6.06 21.08 4.39
C THR A 211 5.42 20.08 5.34
N THR A 212 4.58 20.53 6.28
CA THR A 212 3.80 19.66 7.17
C THR A 212 2.81 18.81 6.38
N ALA A 213 2.07 19.41 5.43
CA ALA A 213 1.17 18.67 4.56
C ALA A 213 1.92 17.63 3.70
N ILE A 214 3.09 17.99 3.17
CA ILE A 214 3.97 17.06 2.42
C ILE A 214 4.46 15.92 3.33
N GLY A 215 4.82 16.21 4.58
CA GLY A 215 5.23 15.21 5.57
C GLY A 215 4.12 14.20 5.85
N SER A 216 2.90 14.69 6.11
CA SER A 216 1.73 13.85 6.37
C SER A 216 1.32 13.02 5.15
N ALA A 217 1.41 13.59 3.94
CA ALA A 217 1.21 12.85 2.71
C ALA A 217 2.25 11.74 2.53
N THR A 218 3.53 12.03 2.79
CA THR A 218 4.62 11.05 2.70
C THR A 218 4.37 9.84 3.61
N LEU A 219 4.01 10.08 4.87
CA LEU A 219 3.70 9.02 5.83
C LEU A 219 2.48 8.20 5.40
N THR A 220 1.44 8.88 4.91
CA THR A 220 0.21 8.23 4.43
C THR A 220 0.48 7.32 3.23
N ILE A 221 1.24 7.81 2.23
CA ILE A 221 1.56 7.05 1.02
C ILE A 221 2.44 5.85 1.35
N ARG A 222 3.53 6.04 2.12
CA ARG A 222 4.39 4.92 2.55
C ARG A 222 3.63 3.85 3.32
N GLY A 223 2.75 4.25 4.24
CA GLY A 223 1.88 3.34 4.98
C GLY A 223 0.93 2.57 4.05
N SER A 224 0.27 3.27 3.13
CA SER A 224 -0.67 2.67 2.19
C SER A 224 -0.02 1.68 1.22
N GLU A 225 1.18 2.01 0.73
CA GLU A 225 1.92 1.19 -0.24
C GLU A 225 2.54 -0.04 0.40
N LYS A 226 3.00 0.05 1.65
CA LYS A 226 3.43 -1.13 2.40
C LYS A 226 2.34 -2.20 2.45
N SER A 227 1.11 -1.82 2.76
CA SER A 227 -0.02 -2.76 2.81
C SER A 227 -0.44 -3.21 1.42
N MET A 228 -0.54 -2.28 0.47
CA MET A 228 -0.97 -2.56 -0.90
C MET A 228 0.01 -3.49 -1.63
N TYR A 229 1.31 -3.17 -1.64
CA TYR A 229 2.34 -4.02 -2.26
C TYR A 229 2.47 -5.35 -1.54
N GLY A 230 2.36 -5.35 -0.20
CA GLY A 230 2.36 -6.59 0.58
C GLY A 230 1.30 -7.56 0.08
N LYS A 231 0.02 -7.17 0.13
CA LYS A 231 -1.09 -8.03 -0.31
C LYS A 231 -1.05 -8.34 -1.80
N LEU A 232 -0.65 -7.38 -2.63
CA LEU A 232 -0.55 -7.58 -4.07
C LEU A 232 0.48 -8.65 -4.41
N PHE A 233 1.72 -8.51 -3.91
CA PHE A 233 2.80 -9.44 -4.23
C PHE A 233 2.64 -10.77 -3.49
N GLU A 234 2.05 -10.82 -2.29
CA GLU A 234 1.65 -12.06 -1.62
C GLU A 234 0.81 -12.94 -2.57
N ARG A 235 -0.22 -12.35 -3.20
CA ARG A 235 -1.09 -13.05 -4.16
C ARG A 235 -0.37 -13.42 -5.44
N LEU A 236 0.38 -12.50 -6.04
CA LEU A 236 1.06 -12.73 -7.31
C LEU A 236 2.11 -13.84 -7.18
N ILE A 237 2.87 -13.85 -6.08
CA ILE A 237 3.91 -14.85 -5.85
C ILE A 237 3.28 -16.21 -5.54
N LEU A 238 2.31 -16.29 -4.63
CA LEU A 238 1.66 -17.56 -4.30
C LEU A 238 0.93 -18.15 -5.52
N GLY A 239 0.17 -17.33 -6.24
CA GLY A 239 -0.52 -17.74 -7.46
C GLY A 239 0.45 -18.28 -8.52
N SER A 240 1.55 -17.55 -8.74
CA SER A 240 2.59 -17.97 -9.68
C SER A 240 3.26 -19.26 -9.24
N PHE A 241 3.70 -19.35 -7.98
CA PHE A 241 4.37 -20.54 -7.45
C PHE A 241 3.50 -21.79 -7.54
N LEU A 242 2.23 -21.72 -7.14
CA LEU A 242 1.31 -22.86 -7.20
C LEU A 242 1.03 -23.27 -8.65
N THR A 243 0.95 -22.32 -9.57
CA THR A 243 0.81 -22.60 -11.00
C THR A 243 2.07 -23.26 -11.56
N ILE A 244 3.27 -22.83 -11.15
CA ILE A 244 4.55 -23.46 -11.51
C ILE A 244 4.58 -24.93 -11.07
N LEU A 245 4.02 -25.25 -9.90
CA LEU A 245 3.89 -26.62 -9.40
C LEU A 245 2.86 -27.48 -10.16
N GLY A 246 2.18 -26.91 -11.16
CA GLY A 246 1.19 -27.60 -11.98
C GLY A 246 -0.24 -27.55 -11.44
N PHE A 247 -0.53 -26.72 -10.45
CA PHE A 247 -1.87 -26.57 -9.91
C PHE A 247 -2.68 -25.56 -10.72
N GLN A 248 -3.97 -25.85 -10.92
CA GLN A 248 -4.87 -24.95 -11.61
C GLN A 248 -5.60 -24.04 -10.62
N ARG A 249 -5.61 -22.73 -10.90
CA ARG A 249 -6.43 -21.79 -10.15
C ARG A 249 -7.91 -22.03 -10.43
N VAL A 250 -8.72 -22.04 -9.39
CA VAL A 250 -10.18 -22.13 -9.45
C VAL A 250 -10.86 -21.13 -8.53
N ASP A 251 -12.15 -20.90 -8.73
CA ASP A 251 -13.02 -20.20 -7.78
C ASP A 251 -13.68 -21.25 -6.87
N PRO A 252 -13.49 -21.21 -5.55
CA PRO A 252 -14.00 -22.23 -4.65
C PRO A 252 -15.54 -22.32 -4.62
N THR A 253 -16.25 -21.26 -5.03
CA THR A 253 -17.72 -21.21 -5.01
C THR A 253 -18.36 -21.92 -6.21
N THR A 254 -17.66 -21.99 -7.34
CA THR A 254 -18.18 -22.54 -8.60
C THR A 254 -17.44 -23.79 -9.07
N ASN A 255 -16.32 -24.14 -8.44
CA ASN A 255 -15.47 -25.23 -8.87
C ASN A 255 -16.00 -26.62 -8.48
N THR A 256 -15.96 -27.55 -9.43
CA THR A 256 -16.30 -28.97 -9.24
C THR A 256 -15.07 -29.89 -9.15
N ARG A 257 -13.86 -29.37 -9.41
CA ARG A 257 -12.63 -30.16 -9.39
C ARG A 257 -12.15 -30.42 -7.96
N THR A 258 -11.75 -31.66 -7.69
CA THR A 258 -11.38 -32.11 -6.33
C THR A 258 -9.90 -32.47 -6.17
N ARG A 259 -9.08 -32.17 -7.19
CA ARG A 259 -7.64 -32.51 -7.20
C ARG A 259 -6.83 -31.49 -7.99
N ASN A 260 -5.58 -31.30 -7.60
CA ASN A 260 -4.61 -30.42 -8.23
C ASN A 260 -5.13 -28.99 -8.51
N VAL A 261 -5.88 -28.43 -7.57
CA VAL A 261 -6.45 -27.08 -7.69
C VAL A 261 -6.06 -26.21 -6.52
N PHE A 262 -6.01 -24.90 -6.74
CA PHE A 262 -5.83 -23.92 -5.68
C PHE A 262 -6.75 -22.72 -5.87
N TRP A 263 -7.00 -22.00 -4.79
CA TRP A 263 -7.64 -20.70 -4.82
C TRP A 263 -6.89 -19.72 -3.92
N LEU A 264 -6.99 -18.44 -4.28
CA LEU A 264 -6.47 -17.33 -3.50
C LEU A 264 -7.64 -16.74 -2.70
N SER A 265 -7.42 -16.42 -1.44
CA SER A 265 -8.50 -15.92 -0.59
C SER A 265 -8.85 -14.50 -0.93
N ASP A 266 -10.10 -14.25 -1.29
CA ASP A 266 -10.64 -12.89 -1.40
C ASP A 266 -11.05 -12.41 0.00
N SER A 267 -10.95 -11.11 0.25
CA SER A 267 -10.93 -10.52 1.61
C SER A 267 -12.28 -10.50 2.32
N SER A 268 -13.11 -11.53 2.18
CA SER A 268 -14.33 -11.68 2.99
C SER A 268 -13.97 -12.08 4.42
N ASP A 269 -14.87 -11.77 5.37
CA ASP A 269 -14.72 -11.91 6.83
C ASP A 269 -14.37 -13.33 7.35
N LEU A 270 -14.28 -14.32 6.45
CA LEU A 270 -13.92 -15.72 6.73
C LEU A 270 -12.48 -16.06 6.33
N ARG A 271 -11.55 -15.10 6.36
CA ARG A 271 -10.14 -15.32 5.92
C ARG A 271 -9.38 -16.28 6.85
N GLU A 272 -9.35 -17.56 6.47
CA GLU A 272 -8.52 -18.56 7.15
C GLU A 272 -7.03 -18.49 6.73
N SER A 273 -6.70 -18.29 5.45
CA SER A 273 -5.32 -18.21 4.91
C SER A 273 -5.22 -17.35 3.63
N ASP A 274 -4.04 -17.13 3.04
CA ASP A 274 -3.84 -16.36 1.78
C ASP A 274 -4.09 -17.17 0.52
N ALA A 275 -3.71 -18.44 0.54
CA ALA A 275 -4.02 -19.40 -0.51
C ALA A 275 -4.34 -20.76 0.09
N THR A 276 -5.20 -21.51 -0.57
CA THR A 276 -5.46 -22.90 -0.23
C THR A 276 -5.27 -23.79 -1.45
N LEU A 277 -4.54 -24.89 -1.25
CA LEU A 277 -4.24 -25.91 -2.23
C LEU A 277 -4.96 -27.19 -1.85
N LEU A 278 -5.64 -27.80 -2.82
CA LEU A 278 -6.21 -29.14 -2.74
C LEU A 278 -5.46 -30.05 -3.72
N LEU A 279 -4.57 -30.90 -3.17
CA LEU A 279 -3.85 -31.89 -3.97
C LEU A 279 -4.81 -33.02 -4.39
N ARG A 280 -5.53 -33.58 -3.43
CA ARG A 280 -6.56 -34.62 -3.59
C ARG A 280 -7.49 -34.61 -2.37
N PRO A 281 -8.66 -35.26 -2.40
CA PRO A 281 -9.56 -35.30 -1.25
C PRO A 281 -8.83 -35.73 0.03
N GLY A 282 -8.96 -34.93 1.11
CA GLY A 282 -8.27 -35.16 2.38
C GLY A 282 -6.78 -34.80 2.42
N LYS A 283 -6.25 -34.11 1.40
CA LYS A 283 -4.88 -33.58 1.38
C LYS A 283 -4.88 -32.11 0.97
N LEU A 284 -4.96 -31.24 1.97
CA LEU A 284 -5.04 -29.79 1.83
C LEU A 284 -3.77 -29.12 2.34
N ALA A 285 -3.36 -28.04 1.67
CA ALA A 285 -2.32 -27.13 2.12
C ALA A 285 -2.90 -25.73 2.25
N ARG A 286 -2.58 -25.02 3.33
CA ARG A 286 -2.93 -23.61 3.53
C ARG A 286 -1.65 -22.80 3.55
N PHE A 287 -1.65 -21.64 2.91
CA PHE A 287 -0.49 -20.76 2.83
C PHE A 287 -0.84 -19.41 3.41
N ASP A 288 0.03 -18.91 4.27
CA ASP A 288 0.07 -17.51 4.65
C ASP A 288 1.44 -16.95 4.27
N MET A 289 1.46 -15.80 3.60
CA MET A 289 2.68 -15.14 3.16
C MET A 289 2.80 -13.76 3.82
N GLY A 290 4.03 -13.36 4.14
CA GLY A 290 4.25 -12.05 4.74
C GLY A 290 5.65 -11.50 4.53
N PHE A 291 5.72 -10.29 3.99
CA PHE A 291 6.97 -9.53 3.88
C PHE A 291 7.35 -8.89 5.23
N ILE A 292 7.87 -9.70 6.15
CA ILE A 292 8.27 -9.28 7.50
C ILE A 292 9.80 -9.15 7.56
N GLY A 293 10.28 -7.92 7.69
CA GLY A 293 11.71 -7.64 7.87
C GLY A 293 12.16 -7.85 9.33
N PRO A 294 13.47 -8.03 9.56
CA PRO A 294 14.03 -8.35 10.88
C PRO A 294 13.85 -7.23 11.92
N GLY A 295 13.76 -5.97 11.50
CA GLY A 295 13.57 -4.82 12.38
C GLY A 295 12.15 -4.65 12.94
N ASN A 296 11.25 -5.62 12.73
CA ASN A 296 9.87 -5.56 13.21
C ASN A 296 9.47 -6.85 13.95
N SER A 297 10.25 -7.17 14.99
CA SER A 297 10.09 -8.37 15.81
C SER A 297 8.75 -8.40 16.55
N GLU A 298 8.17 -7.24 16.88
CA GLU A 298 6.83 -7.11 17.46
C GLU A 298 5.73 -7.58 16.49
N ILE A 299 5.76 -7.11 15.24
CA ILE A 299 4.83 -7.57 14.19
C ILE A 299 5.06 -9.06 13.87
N SER A 300 6.30 -9.54 13.95
CA SER A 300 6.61 -10.96 13.77
C SER A 300 5.91 -11.81 14.84
N LYS A 301 6.00 -11.41 16.11
CA LYS A 301 5.35 -12.08 17.23
C LYS A 301 3.83 -12.00 17.17
N ASP A 302 3.26 -10.85 16.81
CA ASP A 302 1.81 -10.67 16.66
C ASP A 302 1.25 -11.50 15.50
N LYS A 303 1.94 -11.55 14.35
CA LYS A 303 1.53 -12.43 13.25
C LYS A 303 1.64 -13.91 13.63
N LEU A 304 2.74 -14.32 14.27
CA LEU A 304 2.92 -15.70 14.75
C LEU A 304 1.87 -16.11 15.80
N SER A 305 1.51 -15.23 16.74
CA SER A 305 0.46 -15.50 17.72
C SER A 305 -0.94 -15.57 17.08
N ARG A 306 -1.21 -14.75 16.05
CA ARG A 306 -2.42 -14.86 15.23
C ARG A 306 -2.47 -16.19 14.47
N PHE A 307 -1.33 -16.67 13.96
CA PHE A 307 -1.26 -17.98 13.31
C PHE A 307 -1.54 -19.12 14.30
N ALA A 308 -1.00 -19.04 15.54
CA ALA A 308 -1.28 -20.02 16.60
C ALA A 308 -2.79 -20.13 16.91
N ARG A 309 -3.44 -18.99 17.14
CA ARG A 309 -4.88 -18.93 17.48
C ARG A 309 -5.78 -19.43 16.34
N LYS A 310 -5.39 -19.18 15.08
CA LYS A 310 -6.14 -19.67 13.91
C LYS A 310 -6.12 -21.20 13.82
N ILE A 311 -5.02 -21.84 14.19
CA ILE A 311 -4.91 -23.31 14.18
C ILE A 311 -5.70 -23.94 15.33
N GLU A 312 -5.68 -23.33 16.53
CA GLU A 312 -6.53 -23.76 17.66
C GLU A 312 -8.02 -23.70 17.31
N THR A 313 -8.43 -22.65 16.60
CA THR A 313 -9.85 -22.46 16.19
C THR A 313 -10.27 -23.42 15.07
N ALA A 314 -9.35 -23.79 14.17
CA ALA A 314 -9.64 -24.68 13.04
C ALA A 314 -9.83 -26.15 13.44
N GLY A 315 -9.49 -26.52 14.68
CA GLY A 315 -9.60 -27.89 15.18
C GLY A 315 -8.63 -28.84 14.47
N SER A 316 -8.24 -29.89 15.17
CA SER A 316 -7.28 -30.91 14.75
C SER A 316 -7.80 -31.79 13.59
N SER A 317 -8.20 -31.21 12.46
CA SER A 317 -8.48 -31.94 11.23
C SER A 317 -7.17 -32.47 10.66
N HIS A 318 -6.93 -33.78 10.82
CA HIS A 318 -5.69 -34.49 10.45
C HIS A 318 -5.37 -34.50 8.93
N SER A 319 -5.99 -33.63 8.13
CA SER A 319 -5.92 -33.60 6.66
C SER A 319 -5.38 -32.31 6.04
N SER A 320 -5.16 -31.26 6.84
CA SER A 320 -4.70 -29.94 6.39
C SER A 320 -3.34 -29.59 6.99
N VAL A 321 -2.41 -29.11 6.16
CA VAL A 321 -1.08 -28.64 6.59
C VAL A 321 -0.94 -27.15 6.30
N THR A 322 -0.45 -26.39 7.28
CA THR A 322 -0.25 -24.93 7.13
C THR A 322 1.22 -24.62 6.85
N PHE A 323 1.46 -23.82 5.82
CA PHE A 323 2.75 -23.30 5.39
C PHE A 323 2.76 -21.79 5.60
N VAL A 324 3.79 -21.29 6.27
CA VAL A 324 3.96 -19.86 6.53
C VAL A 324 5.24 -19.39 5.85
N VAL A 325 5.09 -18.53 4.84
CA VAL A 325 6.18 -18.03 4.01
C VAL A 325 6.49 -16.59 4.42
N VAL A 326 7.67 -16.35 4.97
CA VAL A 326 8.04 -15.04 5.57
C VAL A 326 9.36 -14.55 5.02
N ASP A 327 9.55 -13.24 4.91
CA ASP A 327 10.81 -12.66 4.40
C ASP A 327 12.02 -13.09 5.25
N ARG A 328 12.07 -12.70 6.52
CA ARG A 328 13.08 -13.18 7.47
C ARG A 328 12.51 -13.27 8.88
N LEU A 329 12.78 -14.36 9.59
CA LEU A 329 12.49 -14.42 11.02
C LEU A 329 13.70 -13.97 11.83
N PRO A 330 13.49 -13.27 12.96
CA PRO A 330 14.53 -13.11 13.96
C PRO A 330 15.05 -14.49 14.39
N SER A 331 16.37 -14.66 14.45
CA SER A 331 17.03 -15.88 14.94
C SER A 331 16.95 -15.96 16.48
N THR A 332 15.74 -15.92 17.03
CA THR A 332 15.49 -16.03 18.47
C THR A 332 14.83 -17.36 18.78
N LEU A 333 15.30 -18.04 19.83
CA LEU A 333 14.78 -19.33 20.32
C LEU A 333 13.24 -19.34 20.47
N THR A 334 12.66 -18.23 20.92
CA THR A 334 11.20 -18.06 21.10
C THR A 334 10.43 -18.12 19.79
N THR A 335 11.01 -17.69 18.67
CA THR A 335 10.36 -17.71 17.35
C THR A 335 10.38 -19.10 16.72
N GLN A 336 11.47 -19.84 16.91
CA GLN A 336 11.56 -21.24 16.48
C GLN A 336 10.64 -22.15 17.30
N GLN A 337 10.61 -21.96 18.63
CA GLN A 337 9.70 -22.70 19.50
C GLN A 337 8.22 -22.41 19.19
N ALA A 338 7.87 -21.15 18.91
CA ALA A 338 6.51 -20.81 18.48
C ALA A 338 6.14 -21.50 17.16
N ALA A 339 7.05 -21.58 16.20
CA ALA A 339 6.82 -22.28 14.94
C ALA A 339 6.53 -23.78 15.14
N GLU A 340 7.36 -24.44 15.96
CA GLU A 340 7.22 -25.86 16.28
C GLU A 340 5.93 -26.16 17.06
N GLN A 341 5.58 -25.30 18.02
CA GLN A 341 4.35 -25.43 18.81
C GLN A 341 3.07 -25.31 17.97
N ILE A 342 3.12 -24.55 16.88
CA ILE A 342 1.98 -24.31 15.98
C ILE A 342 1.81 -25.45 14.96
N GLY A 343 2.81 -26.34 14.80
CA GLY A 343 2.78 -27.42 13.81
C GLY A 343 2.77 -26.92 12.35
N ALA A 344 3.11 -25.65 12.14
CA ALA A 344 3.20 -25.03 10.82
C ALA A 344 4.62 -25.14 10.25
N GLU A 345 4.70 -25.33 8.94
CA GLU A 345 5.97 -25.31 8.22
C GLU A 345 6.35 -23.87 7.88
N ILE A 346 7.45 -23.38 8.45
CA ILE A 346 7.97 -22.05 8.12
C ILE A 346 8.97 -22.14 6.97
N ILE A 347 8.85 -21.21 6.03
CA ILE A 347 9.77 -21.03 4.90
C ILE A 347 10.22 -19.56 4.88
N GLN A 348 11.54 -19.34 4.78
CA GLN A 348 12.10 -17.99 4.75
C GLN A 348 12.45 -17.57 3.31
N MET A 349 11.80 -16.52 2.79
CA MET A 349 12.04 -16.02 1.44
C MET A 349 13.45 -15.44 1.27
N SER A 350 14.04 -14.87 2.33
CA SER A 350 15.41 -14.35 2.28
C SER A 350 16.50 -15.41 2.13
N MET A 351 16.14 -16.69 2.14
CA MET A 351 17.03 -17.78 1.75
C MET A 351 16.96 -17.97 0.24
N GLN A 352 18.12 -18.11 -0.39
CA GLN A 352 18.17 -18.43 -1.83
C GLN A 352 17.37 -19.70 -2.11
N TYR A 353 16.51 -19.61 -3.12
CA TYR A 353 15.73 -20.74 -3.65
C TYR A 353 14.70 -21.35 -2.68
N TRP A 354 14.07 -20.53 -1.85
CA TRP A 354 12.90 -20.92 -1.04
C TRP A 354 11.78 -21.66 -1.81
N PRO A 355 11.55 -21.46 -3.14
CA PRO A 355 10.58 -22.25 -3.89
C PRO A 355 10.90 -23.76 -3.88
N ARG A 356 12.19 -24.13 -3.89
CA ARG A 356 12.62 -25.52 -3.78
C ARG A 356 12.30 -26.08 -2.40
N GLU A 357 12.64 -25.35 -1.34
CA GLU A 357 12.35 -25.76 0.03
C GLU A 357 10.85 -25.98 0.22
N LEU A 358 10.02 -25.04 -0.26
CA LEU A 358 8.58 -25.18 -0.19
C LEU A 358 8.07 -26.39 -0.97
N ALA A 359 8.60 -26.65 -2.17
CA ALA A 359 8.23 -27.83 -2.95
C ALA A 359 8.64 -29.15 -2.25
N GLN A 360 9.80 -29.18 -1.58
CA GLN A 360 10.27 -30.32 -0.80
C GLN A 360 9.36 -30.58 0.41
N LYS A 361 9.00 -29.54 1.15
CA LYS A 361 8.09 -29.66 2.30
C LYS A 361 6.68 -30.08 1.89
N LEU A 362 6.17 -29.56 0.78
CA LEU A 362 4.91 -30.05 0.17
C LEU A 362 5.01 -31.52 -0.23
N GLY A 363 6.17 -31.94 -0.76
CA GLY A 363 6.46 -33.34 -1.07
C GLY A 363 6.40 -34.24 0.16
N ALA A 364 7.10 -33.86 1.23
CA ALA A 364 7.15 -34.62 2.47
C ALA A 364 5.78 -34.72 3.16
N ARG A 365 5.01 -33.63 3.18
CA ARG A 365 3.74 -33.54 3.93
C ARG A 365 2.52 -34.04 3.16
N LEU A 366 2.47 -33.79 1.86
CA LEU A 366 1.30 -34.08 1.02
C LEU A 366 1.56 -35.14 -0.04
N GLY A 367 2.81 -35.52 -0.27
CA GLY A 367 3.19 -36.47 -1.32
C GLY A 367 3.32 -35.84 -2.70
N LEU A 368 3.47 -34.52 -2.79
CA LEU A 368 3.73 -33.83 -4.06
C LEU A 368 5.03 -34.36 -4.70
N GLN A 369 4.99 -34.65 -6.00
CA GLN A 369 6.17 -34.96 -6.80
C GLN A 369 6.35 -33.86 -7.83
N HIS A 370 7.49 -33.15 -7.78
CA HIS A 370 7.76 -32.05 -8.69
C HIS A 370 9.26 -31.88 -8.94
N GLU A 371 9.65 -31.48 -10.16
CA GLU A 371 11.05 -31.33 -10.57
C GLU A 371 11.83 -30.32 -9.72
N LEU A 372 11.17 -29.26 -9.24
CA LEU A 372 11.77 -28.26 -8.35
C LEU A 372 12.40 -28.86 -7.10
N GLN A 373 11.90 -29.99 -6.61
CA GLN A 373 12.40 -30.63 -5.39
C GLN A 373 13.87 -31.07 -5.49
N LYS A 374 14.33 -31.37 -6.71
CA LYS A 374 15.68 -31.89 -7.00
C LYS A 374 16.49 -30.95 -7.89
N MET A 375 15.97 -29.76 -8.18
CA MET A 375 16.59 -28.82 -9.10
C MET A 375 17.85 -28.19 -8.47
N ARG A 376 18.91 -28.10 -9.28
CA ARG A 376 20.17 -27.45 -8.90
C ARG A 376 20.02 -25.93 -8.99
N ASP A 377 20.76 -25.22 -8.14
CA ASP A 377 20.72 -23.76 -8.00
C ASP A 377 20.96 -23.04 -9.33
N GLU A 378 21.96 -23.49 -10.10
CA GLU A 378 22.32 -22.97 -11.43
C GLU A 378 21.17 -22.99 -12.44
N GLN A 379 20.21 -23.91 -12.28
CA GLN A 379 19.08 -24.11 -13.19
C GLN A 379 17.84 -23.33 -12.74
N MET A 380 17.78 -22.91 -11.47
CA MET A 380 16.58 -22.36 -10.85
C MET A 380 16.13 -21.05 -11.51
N HIS A 381 17.07 -20.14 -11.79
CA HIS A 381 16.75 -18.86 -12.42
C HIS A 381 16.09 -19.06 -13.80
N ALA A 382 16.77 -19.77 -14.70
CA ALA A 382 16.27 -19.99 -16.06
C ALA A 382 14.94 -20.76 -16.06
N TYR A 383 14.79 -21.73 -15.15
CA TYR A 383 13.56 -22.49 -14.99
C TYR A 383 12.38 -21.59 -14.56
N LEU A 384 12.54 -20.85 -13.46
CA LEU A 384 11.47 -20.00 -12.93
C LEU A 384 11.10 -18.89 -13.92
N GLN A 385 12.09 -18.28 -14.56
CA GLN A 385 11.88 -17.25 -15.58
C GLN A 385 11.04 -17.79 -16.75
N THR A 386 11.39 -18.97 -17.26
CA THR A 386 10.66 -19.63 -18.35
C THR A 386 9.24 -19.99 -17.93
N LYS A 387 9.04 -20.51 -16.71
CA LYS A 387 7.68 -20.84 -16.25
C LYS A 387 6.83 -19.59 -16.02
N LEU A 388 7.42 -18.49 -15.53
CA LEU A 388 6.71 -17.23 -15.27
C LEU A 388 6.26 -16.51 -16.56
N SER A 389 6.98 -16.65 -17.68
CA SER A 389 6.58 -16.03 -18.95
C SER A 389 5.22 -16.54 -19.45
N ASP A 390 4.91 -17.80 -19.14
CA ASP A 390 3.70 -18.49 -19.61
C ASP A 390 2.51 -18.29 -18.66
N ILE A 391 2.75 -17.77 -17.45
CA ILE A 391 1.71 -17.59 -16.44
C ILE A 391 0.92 -16.30 -16.71
N PRO A 392 -0.42 -16.36 -16.79
CA PRO A 392 -1.28 -15.18 -16.90
C PRO A 392 -1.41 -14.50 -15.53
N ILE A 393 -0.33 -13.86 -15.08
CA ILE A 393 -0.21 -13.37 -13.70
C ILE A 393 -1.28 -12.33 -13.30
N GLN A 394 -1.83 -11.61 -14.30
CA GLN A 394 -2.94 -10.68 -14.13
C GLN A 394 -4.21 -11.36 -13.61
N ASP A 395 -4.40 -12.65 -13.91
CA ASP A 395 -5.58 -13.38 -13.48
C ASP A 395 -5.64 -13.42 -11.95
N PHE A 396 -4.48 -13.49 -11.27
CA PHE A 396 -4.32 -13.47 -9.80
C PHE A 396 -4.93 -12.25 -9.10
N LEU A 397 -5.31 -11.22 -9.86
CA LEU A 397 -5.95 -10.00 -9.37
C LEU A 397 -7.47 -9.95 -9.54
N THR A 398 -8.06 -10.89 -10.28
CA THR A 398 -9.53 -10.96 -10.44
C THR A 398 -10.19 -11.16 -9.08
N GLY A 399 -11.16 -10.31 -8.75
CA GLY A 399 -11.88 -10.31 -7.47
C GLY A 399 -11.38 -9.32 -6.41
N VAL A 400 -10.30 -8.56 -6.68
CA VAL A 400 -9.63 -7.71 -5.67
C VAL A 400 -9.84 -6.21 -5.90
N SER A 401 -10.44 -5.52 -4.92
CA SER A 401 -10.55 -4.05 -4.89
C SER A 401 -9.45 -3.38 -4.03
N ILE A 402 -9.25 -2.07 -4.20
CA ILE A 402 -8.28 -1.27 -3.42
C ILE A 402 -8.57 -1.34 -1.93
N ALA A 403 -9.86 -1.25 -1.56
CA ALA A 403 -10.28 -1.27 -0.17
C ALA A 403 -9.76 -2.56 0.51
N GLN A 404 -9.89 -3.67 -0.21
CA GLN A 404 -9.42 -4.99 0.22
C GLN A 404 -7.89 -5.07 0.29
N LEU A 405 -7.16 -4.41 -0.63
CA LEU A 405 -5.70 -4.32 -0.59
C LEU A 405 -5.16 -3.40 0.53
N GLN A 406 -5.97 -2.46 1.02
CA GLN A 406 -5.56 -1.43 1.98
C GLN A 406 -6.08 -1.67 3.41
N GLU A 407 -6.93 -2.67 3.64
CA GLU A 407 -7.33 -3.08 4.99
C GLU A 407 -6.13 -3.51 5.83
N GLU A 408 -5.86 -2.76 6.91
CA GLU A 408 -4.84 -3.14 7.89
C GLU A 408 -5.31 -4.34 8.73
N PRO A 409 -4.39 -5.23 9.14
CA PRO A 409 -4.71 -6.37 10.00
C PRO A 409 -5.00 -5.88 11.43
N GLY A 410 -6.19 -5.33 11.68
CA GLY A 410 -6.60 -4.84 13.00
C GLY A 410 -8.07 -4.44 13.16
N ASN A 411 -8.85 -4.27 12.08
CA ASN A 411 -10.26 -3.94 12.18
C ASN A 411 -11.13 -5.20 12.25
N TYR A 412 -11.01 -5.99 13.32
CA TYR A 412 -12.10 -6.87 13.71
C TYR A 412 -12.94 -6.12 14.74
N VAL A 413 -14.11 -5.65 14.30
CA VAL A 413 -15.20 -5.32 15.20
C VAL A 413 -15.48 -6.60 15.96
N THR A 414 -15.21 -6.60 17.27
CA THR A 414 -15.75 -7.62 18.16
C THR A 414 -17.26 -7.56 18.03
N GLY A 415 -17.82 -8.51 17.26
CA GLY A 415 -19.24 -8.73 17.22
C GLY A 415 -19.69 -8.96 18.66
N LYS A 416 -20.40 -7.98 19.22
CA LYS A 416 -21.13 -8.20 20.47
C LYS A 416 -22.13 -9.29 20.18
N SER A 417 -21.88 -10.47 20.74
CA SER A 417 -22.91 -11.46 21.02
C SER A 417 -23.92 -10.79 21.93
N SER A 418 -25.05 -10.38 21.36
CA SER A 418 -26.27 -10.10 22.11
C SER A 418 -26.75 -11.43 22.69
N GLY A 419 -26.48 -11.63 23.98
CA GLY A 419 -27.32 -12.43 24.86
C GLY A 419 -28.50 -11.60 25.35
#